data_AF-A0A973TXV4-F1
#
_entry.id   AF-A0A973TXV4-F1
#
_cell.length_a   1.000
_cell.length_b   1.000
_cell.length_c   1.000
_cell.angle_alpha   90.00
_cell.angle_beta   90.00
_cell.angle_gamma   90.00
#
_symmetry.space_group_name_H-M   'P 1'
#
loop_
_entity.id
_entity.type
_entity.pdbx_description
1 polymer ?
#
loop_
_entity_poly.entity_id
_entity_poly.type
_entity_poly.pdbx_seq_one_letter_code
_entity_poly.pdbx_strand_id
1 'polypeptide(L)'
;LAFGGEPTLLTTAVGDAGGEAADSAQALLVTLWNAAMAGGGVAGGLLLDRLGAGSLPWSALALLVPALIVVVAARAHGFPAARR
;
A
#
# COMPACT_ATOMS: atom_id res chain seq x y z
N LEU A 1 3.90 14.35 -9.19
CA LEU A 1 2.94 15.05 -8.29
C LEU A 1 2.45 14.17 -7.12
N ALA A 2 2.47 12.83 -7.22
CA ALA A 2 2.08 11.94 -6.11
C ALA A 2 3.22 11.56 -5.14
N PHE A 3 4.47 11.49 -5.59
CA PHE A 3 5.60 10.93 -4.81
C PHE A 3 5.99 11.71 -3.54
N GLY A 4 5.54 12.96 -3.38
CA GLY A 4 5.85 13.76 -2.19
C GLY A 4 4.75 13.77 -1.14
N GLY A 5 3.48 13.75 -1.56
CA GLY A 5 2.33 13.92 -0.67
C GLY A 5 1.70 12.62 -0.19
N GLU A 6 1.86 11.52 -0.95
CA GLU A 6 1.29 10.22 -0.58
C GLU A 6 1.86 9.66 0.74
N PRO A 7 3.18 9.69 0.99
CA PRO A 7 3.72 9.24 2.27
C PRO A 7 3.25 10.12 3.44
N THR A 8 3.10 11.43 3.21
CA THR A 8 2.65 12.37 4.25
C THR A 8 1.18 12.19 4.58
N LEU A 9 0.32 11.97 3.57
CA LEU A 9 -1.09 11.66 3.78
C LEU A 9 -1.27 10.32 4.51
N LEU A 10 -0.49 9.31 4.12
CA LEU A 10 -0.58 7.97 4.70
C LEU A 10 -0.09 7.94 6.15
N THR A 11 1.04 8.60 6.44
CA THR A 11 1.57 8.70 7.81
C THR A 11 0.66 9.50 8.74
N THR A 12 0.01 10.56 8.23
CA THR A 12 -0.98 11.34 9.00
C THR A 12 -2.23 10.49 9.28
N ALA A 13 -2.77 9.80 8.27
CA ALA A 13 -3.95 8.95 8.44
C ALA A 13 -3.69 7.76 9.38
N VAL A 14 -2.51 7.13 9.33
CA VAL A 14 -2.16 6.02 10.24
C VAL A 14 -1.95 6.51 11.67
N GLY A 15 -1.41 7.72 11.85
CA GLY A 15 -1.28 8.34 13.17
C GLY A 15 -2.64 8.64 13.79
N ASP A 16 -3.56 9.21 13.01
CA ASP A 16 -4.91 9.53 13.44
C ASP A 16 -5.75 8.26 13.73
N ALA A 17 -5.61 7.23 12.89
CA ALA A 17 -6.26 5.92 13.09
C ALA A 17 -5.65 5.12 14.27
N GLY A 18 -4.37 5.35 14.58
CA GLY A 18 -3.64 4.62 15.62
C GLY A 18 -3.93 5.08 17.05
N GLY A 19 -4.36 6.33 17.26
CA GLY A 19 -4.67 6.88 18.59
C GLY A 19 -3.54 6.65 19.61
N GLU A 20 -3.84 6.03 20.76
CA GLU A 20 -2.84 5.65 21.78
C GLU A 20 -1.78 4.65 21.28
N ALA A 21 -2.03 3.95 20.17
CA ALA A 21 -1.12 2.99 19.55
C ALA A 21 -0.45 3.53 18.27
N ALA A 22 -0.36 4.85 18.09
CA ALA A 22 0.22 5.48 16.90
C ALA A 22 1.63 4.99 16.55
N ASP A 23 2.50 4.75 17.54
CA ASP A 23 3.85 4.22 17.33
C ASP A 23 3.82 2.80 16.74
N SER A 24 2.87 1.97 17.19
CA SER A 24 2.70 0.62 16.66
C SER A 24 2.13 0.65 15.23
N ALA A 25 1.19 1.56 14.95
CA ALA A 25 0.63 1.75 13.61
C ALA A 25 1.70 2.24 12.61
N GLN A 26 2.56 3.18 13.03
CA GLN A 26 3.72 3.64 12.27
C GLN A 26 4.72 2.52 12.00
N ALA A 27 5.05 1.70 13.00
CA ALA A 27 5.96 0.56 12.84
C ALA A 27 5.42 -0.47 11.83
N LEU A 28 4.12 -0.77 11.88
CA LEU A 28 3.45 -1.63 10.92
C LEU A 28 3.45 -1.02 9.51
N LEU A 29 3.21 0.29 9.39
CA LEU A 29 3.25 1.00 8.11
C LEU A 29 4.63 0.85 7.44
N VAL A 30 5.71 1.11 8.19
CA VAL A 30 7.08 0.97 7.69
C VAL A 30 7.40 -0.49 7.31
N THR A 31 6.95 -1.44 8.13
CA THR A 31 7.15 -2.87 7.87
C THR A 31 6.45 -3.30 6.57
N LEU A 32 5.19 -2.89 6.43
CA LEU A 32 4.39 -3.19 5.24
C LEU A 32 4.98 -2.53 3.99
N TRP A 33 5.48 -1.30 4.11
CA TRP A 33 6.15 -0.60 3.01
C TRP A 33 7.39 -1.36 2.53
N ASN A 34 8.26 -1.78 3.45
CA ASN A 34 9.45 -2.56 3.12
C ASN A 34 9.09 -3.90 2.49
N ALA A 35 8.08 -4.59 3.02
CA ALA A 35 7.60 -5.86 2.47
C ALA A 35 7.03 -5.68 1.06
N ALA A 36 6.26 -4.62 0.81
CA ALA A 36 5.70 -4.31 -0.50
C ALA A 36 6.80 -4.01 -1.54
N MET A 37 7.83 -3.24 -1.15
CA MET A 37 8.98 -2.95 -2.02
C MET A 37 9.77 -4.22 -2.36
N ALA A 38 10.05 -5.07 -1.37
CA ALA A 38 10.74 -6.34 -1.59
C ALA A 38 9.92 -7.29 -2.48
N GLY A 39 8.63 -7.46 -2.16
CA GLY A 39 7.71 -8.30 -2.93
C GLY A 39 7.51 -7.81 -4.36
N GLY A 40 7.36 -6.49 -4.56
CA GLY A 40 7.25 -5.87 -5.86
C GLY A 40 8.51 -6.02 -6.71
N GLY A 41 9.69 -5.90 -6.10
CA GLY A 41 10.97 -6.13 -6.77
C GLY A 41 11.15 -7.58 -7.23
N VAL A 42 10.83 -8.55 -6.37
CA VAL A 42 10.91 -9.98 -6.71
C VAL A 42 9.90 -10.35 -7.80
N ALA A 43 8.63 -9.94 -7.64
CA ALA A 43 7.59 -10.23 -8.61
C ALA A 43 7.87 -9.57 -9.97
N GLY A 44 8.28 -8.30 -9.98
CA GLY A 44 8.66 -7.57 -11.19
C GLY A 44 9.90 -8.16 -11.86
N GLY A 45 10.90 -8.57 -11.08
CA GLY A 45 12.11 -9.23 -11.59
C GLY A 45 11.80 -10.59 -12.24
N LEU A 46 10.97 -11.42 -11.59
CA LEU A 46 10.56 -12.72 -12.14
C LEU A 46 9.77 -12.57 -13.44
N LEU A 47 8.95 -11.52 -13.52
CA LEU A 47 8.15 -11.23 -14.70
C LEU A 47 9.01 -10.71 -15.86
N LEU A 48 9.98 -9.85 -15.56
CA LEU A 48 10.95 -9.36 -16.53
C LEU A 48 11.80 -10.49 -17.11
N ASP A 49 12.23 -11.43 -16.26
CA ASP A 49 13.00 -12.60 -16.66
C ASP A 49 12.20 -13.54 -17.59
N ARG A 50 10.89 -13.71 -17.34
CA ARG A 50 10.04 -14.66 -18.10
C ARG A 50 9.43 -14.07 -19.38
N LEU A 51 9.03 -12.80 -19.36
CA LEU A 51 8.16 -12.20 -20.39
C LEU A 51 8.74 -10.92 -21.02
N GLY A 52 9.90 -10.45 -20.55
CA GLY A 52 10.55 -9.24 -21.06
C GLY A 52 9.81 -7.94 -20.71
N ALA A 53 10.41 -6.80 -21.10
CA ALA A 53 9.98 -5.47 -20.64
C ALA A 53 8.56 -5.06 -21.08
N GLY A 54 7.99 -5.69 -22.12
CA GLY A 54 6.61 -5.44 -22.57
C GLY A 54 5.52 -5.89 -21.59
N SER A 55 5.87 -6.71 -20.60
CA SER A 55 4.94 -7.26 -19.61
C SER A 55 4.74 -6.39 -18.35
N LEU A 56 5.62 -5.40 -18.13
CA LEU A 56 5.60 -4.48 -16.98
C LEU A 56 4.29 -3.64 -16.85
N PRO A 57 3.70 -3.10 -17.93
CA PRO A 57 2.46 -2.33 -17.83
C PRO A 57 1.25 -3.19 -17.41
N TRP A 58 1.19 -4.42 -17.92
CA TRP A 58 0.09 -5.36 -17.66
C TRP A 58 0.17 -5.98 -16.26
N SER A 59 1.38 -6.23 -15.76
CA SER A 59 1.59 -6.71 -14.39
C SER A 59 1.33 -5.63 -13.35
N ALA A 60 1.67 -4.36 -13.64
CA ALA A 60 1.27 -3.23 -12.79
C ALA A 60 -0.27 -3.14 -12.68
N LEU A 61 -0.99 -3.32 -13.80
CA LEU A 61 -2.45 -3.40 -13.80
C LEU A 61 -2.99 -4.59 -13.00
N ALA A 62 -2.36 -5.77 -13.12
CA ALA A 62 -2.74 -6.95 -12.34
C ALA A 62 -2.49 -6.75 -10.83
N LEU A 63 -1.42 -6.06 -10.43
CA LEU A 63 -1.11 -5.74 -9.03
C LEU A 63 -2.05 -4.68 -8.44
N LEU A 64 -2.56 -3.78 -9.29
CA LEU A 64 -3.54 -2.77 -8.89
C LEU A 64 -4.88 -3.39 -8.45
N VAL A 65 -5.25 -4.56 -8.98
CA VAL A 65 -6.51 -5.24 -8.63
C VAL A 65 -6.56 -5.64 -7.14
N PRO A 66 -5.61 -6.43 -6.60
CA PRO A 66 -5.62 -6.78 -5.18
C PRO A 66 -5.38 -5.55 -4.29
N ALA A 67 -4.58 -4.58 -4.70
CA ALA A 67 -4.42 -3.33 -3.97
C ALA A 67 -5.76 -2.57 -3.83
N LEU A 68 -6.53 -2.49 -4.92
CA LEU A 68 -7.85 -1.87 -4.92
C LEU A 68 -8.83 -2.66 -4.03
N ILE A 69 -8.79 -3.99 -4.06
CA ILE A 69 -9.61 -4.84 -3.18
C ILE A 69 -9.28 -4.57 -1.71
N VAL A 70 -8.00 -4.49 -1.35
CA VAL A 70 -7.56 -4.21 0.02
C VAL A 70 -8.01 -2.82 0.46
N VAL A 71 -7.86 -1.79 -0.39
CA VAL A 71 -8.33 -0.43 -0.08
C VAL A 71 -9.84 -0.39 0.12
N VAL A 72 -10.62 -1.06 -0.75
CA VAL A 72 -12.08 -1.12 -0.66
C VAL A 72 -12.55 -1.93 0.56
N ALA A 73 -11.85 -2.99 0.95
CA ALA A 73 -12.16 -3.78 2.13
C ALA A 73 -11.76 -3.05 3.44
N ALA A 74 -10.60 -2.40 3.44
CA ALA A 74 -10.09 -1.64 4.59
C ALA A 74 -10.89 -0.35 4.83
N ARG A 75 -11.53 0.22 3.79
CA ARG A 75 -12.52 1.30 3.93
C ARG A 75 -13.60 0.99 4.97
N ALA A 76 -14.01 -0.27 5.10
CA ALA A 76 -15.04 -0.67 6.07
C ALA A 76 -14.57 -0.58 7.54
N HIS A 77 -13.25 -0.59 7.78
CA HIS A 77 -12.65 -0.56 9.12
C HIS A 77 -11.92 0.76 9.43
N GLY A 78 -11.44 1.48 8.40
CA GLY A 78 -10.72 2.76 8.54
C GLY A 78 -11.63 4.00 8.48
N PHE A 79 -12.87 3.88 8.01
CA PHE A 79 -13.87 4.96 8.03
C PHE A 79 -15.14 4.52 8.78
N PRO A 80 -15.13 4.51 10.13
CA PRO A 80 -16.38 4.40 10.88
C PRO A 80 -17.26 5.60 10.54
N ALA A 81 -18.45 5.35 9.99
CA ALA A 81 -19.51 6.35 9.86
C ALA A 81 -20.15 6.60 11.24
N ALA A 82 -19.39 7.09 12.21
CA ALA A 82 -19.94 7.52 13.50
C ALA A 82 -18.98 8.48 14.19
N ARG A 83 -19.09 9.76 13.85
CA ARG A 83 -18.89 10.82 14.83
C ARG A 83 -20.19 10.94 15.61
N ARG A 84 -20.21 10.46 16.85
CA ARG A 84 -21.17 10.89 17.86
C ARG A 84 -20.47 11.08 19.19
#